data_AF-A0A2M7RJ96-F1
#
_entry.id   AF-A0A2M7RJ96-F1
#
_cell.length_a   1.000
_cell.length_b   1.000
_cell.length_c   1.000
_cell.angle_alpha   90.00
_cell.angle_beta   90.00
_cell.angle_gamma   90.00
#
_symmetry.space_group_name_H-M   'P 1'
#
loop_
_entity.id
_entity.type
_entity.pdbx_description
1 polymer ?
#
loop_
_entity_poly.entity_id
_entity_poly.type
_entity_poly.pdbx_seq_one_letter_code
_entity_poly.pdbx_strand_id
1 'polypeptide(L)' 'MEYKRAIEILSKAMEKHSFSQEEKEAIMAAIGVLDSASIGDKMFKARISAQKANRKKDTEW' A
#
# COMPACT_ATOMS: atom_id res chain seq x y z
N MET A 1 8.56 -2.77 -1.19
CA MET A 1 8.01 -3.82 -0.32
C MET A 1 6.63 -4.20 -0.84
N GLU A 2 6.30 -5.49 -0.94
CA GLU A 2 4.99 -5.93 -1.42
C GLU A 2 3.94 -5.78 -0.30
N TYR A 3 3.54 -4.54 0.00
CA TYR A 3 2.47 -4.25 0.96
C TYR A 3 1.21 -5.09 0.68
N LYS A 4 0.89 -5.30 -0.60
CA LYS A 4 -0.16 -6.22 -1.06
C LYS A 4 -0.01 -7.63 -0.51
N ARG A 5 1.19 -8.21 -0.56
CA ARG A 5 1.45 -9.57 -0.09
C ARG A 5 1.37 -9.68 1.42
N ALA A 6 1.80 -8.63 2.14
CA ALA A 6 1.65 -8.56 3.59
C ALA A 6 0.16 -8.51 4.00
N ILE A 7 -0.65 -7.67 3.34
CA ILE A 7 -2.11 -7.60 3.55
C ILE A 7 -2.75 -8.97 3.29
N GLU A 8 -2.39 -9.63 2.19
CA GLU A 8 -2.97 -10.92 1.82
C GLU A 8 -2.64 -12.04 2.83
N ILE A 9 -1.43 -12.03 3.38
CA ILE A 9 -1.02 -12.96 4.44
C ILE A 9 -1.80 -12.69 5.73
N LEU A 10 -1.94 -11.43 6.13
CA LEU A 10 -2.69 -11.05 7.34
C LEU A 10 -4.18 -11.37 7.23
N SER A 11 -4.79 -11.12 6.07
CA SER A 11 -6.17 -11.51 5.79
C SER A 11 -6.36 -13.03 5.88
N LYS A 12 -5.47 -13.82 5.25
CA LYS A 12 -5.52 -15.29 5.33
C LYS A 12 -5.27 -15.80 6.75
N ALA A 13 -4.44 -15.11 7.53
CA ALA A 13 -4.23 -15.47 8.93
C ALA A 13 -5.52 -15.31 9.74
N MET A 14 -6.27 -14.21 9.52
CA MET A 14 -7.55 -13.98 10.22
C MET A 14 -8.64 -15.00 9.87
N GLU A 15 -8.61 -15.55 8.65
CA GLU A 15 -9.54 -16.61 8.24
C GLU A 15 -9.16 -17.98 8.80
N LYS A 16 -7.86 -18.25 8.95
CA LYS A 16 -7.35 -19.57 9.36
C LYS A 16 -7.22 -19.77 10.86
N HIS A 17 -7.06 -18.68 11.62
CA HIS A 17 -6.78 -18.74 13.04
C HIS A 17 -7.86 -18.03 13.86
N SER A 18 -8.21 -18.63 15.00
CA SER A 18 -9.07 -18.00 16.00
C SER A 18 -8.26 -16.97 16.78
N PHE A 19 -8.42 -15.71 16.40
CA PHE A 19 -7.90 -14.57 17.15
C PHE A 19 -8.91 -14.04 18.15
N SER A 20 -8.40 -13.48 19.25
CA SER A 20 -9.17 -12.65 20.17
C SER A 20 -9.68 -11.40 19.46
N GLN A 21 -10.66 -10.72 20.07
CA GLN A 21 -11.18 -9.48 19.50
C GLN A 21 -10.10 -8.40 19.41
N GLU A 22 -9.27 -8.28 20.44
CA GLU A 22 -8.15 -7.33 20.50
C GLU A 22 -7.11 -7.61 19.41
N GLU A 23 -6.78 -8.89 19.18
CA GLU A 23 -5.86 -9.31 18.12
C GLU A 23 -6.42 -8.99 16.72
N LYS A 24 -7.73 -9.20 16.51
CA LYS A 24 -8.40 -8.85 15.24
C LYS A 24 -8.37 -7.36 14.97
N GLU A 25 -8.62 -6.53 15.98
CA GLU A 25 -8.56 -5.07 15.86
C GLU A 25 -7.15 -4.60 15.53
N ALA A 26 -6.13 -5.15 16.18
CA ALA A 26 -4.73 -4.85 15.88
C ALA A 26 -4.34 -5.25 14.44
N ILE A 27 -4.75 -6.43 13.97
CA ILE A 27 -4.48 -6.89 12.61
C ILE A 27 -5.20 -6.02 11.57
N MET A 28 -6.47 -5.65 11.81
CA MET A 28 -7.21 -4.75 10.91
C MET A 28 -6.57 -3.36 10.84
N ALA A 29 -6.14 -2.80 11.97
CA ALA A 29 -5.42 -1.53 12.00
C ALA A 29 -4.11 -1.59 11.21
N ALA A 30 -3.34 -2.68 11.35
CA ALA A 30 -2.11 -2.89 10.59
C ALA A 30 -2.39 -3.00 9.07
N ILE A 31 -3.44 -3.71 8.66
CA ILE A 31 -3.86 -3.79 7.25
C ILE A 31 -4.19 -2.39 6.70
N GLY A 32 -4.93 -1.56 7.45
CA GLY A 32 -5.26 -0.20 7.05
C GLY A 32 -4.03 0.72 6.87
N VAL A 33 -3.04 0.59 7.77
CA VAL A 33 -1.76 1.31 7.65
C VAL A 33 -0.96 0.84 6.43
N LEU A 34 -0.93 -0.47 6.17
CA LEU A 34 -0.20 -1.03 5.02
C LEU A 34 -0.86 -0.63 3.69
N ASP A 35 -2.18 -0.58 3.63
CA ASP A 35 -2.90 -0.18 2.41
C ASP A 35 -2.75 1.33 2.13
N SER A 36 -2.87 2.17 3.15
CA SER A 36 -2.63 3.62 3.03
C SER A 36 -1.17 3.93 2.65
N ALA A 37 -0.19 3.20 3.19
CA ALA A 37 1.21 3.31 2.76
C ALA A 37 1.41 2.91 1.29
N SER A 38 0.70 1.87 0.82
CA SER A 38 0.68 1.44 -0.59
C SER A 38 0.06 2.50 -1.51
N ILE A 39 -1.01 3.17 -1.08
CA ILE A 39 -1.63 4.28 -1.82
C ILE A 39 -0.67 5.48 -1.89
N GLY A 40 -0.04 5.84 -0.77
CA GLY A 40 0.94 6.92 -0.70
C GLY A 40 2.14 6.69 -1.63
N ASP A 41 2.70 5.48 -1.66
CA ASP A 41 3.81 5.14 -2.56
C ASP A 41 3.40 5.20 -4.05
N LYS A 42 2.18 4.74 -4.40
CA LYS A 42 1.64 4.86 -5.76
C LYS A 42 1.43 6.31 -6.19
N MET A 43 0.84 7.13 -5.32
CA MET A 43 0.62 8.55 -5.60
C MET A 43 1.94 9.30 -5.76
N PHE A 44 2.92 9.02 -4.91
CA PHE A 44 4.26 9.60 -4.99
C PHE A 44 4.95 9.23 -6.31
N LYS A 45 4.94 7.95 -6.70
CA LYS A 45 5.49 7.47 -7.98
C LYS A 45 4.77 8.09 -9.19
N ALA A 46 3.44 8.16 -9.15
CA ALA A 46 2.65 8.79 -10.21
C ALA A 46 3.04 10.27 -10.37
N ARG A 47 3.20 11.00 -9.26
CA ARG A 47 3.59 12.42 -9.28
C ARG A 47 5.00 12.64 -9.81
N ILE A 48 5.97 11.81 -9.41
CA ILE A 48 7.33 11.86 -9.96
C ILE A 48 7.33 11.51 -11.45
N SER A 49 6.56 10.50 -11.87
CA SER A 49 6.48 10.10 -13.28
C SER A 49 5.85 11.18 -14.15
N ALA A 50 4.81 11.87 -13.66
CA ALA A 50 4.19 13.00 -14.34
C ALA A 50 5.15 14.19 -14.46
N GLN A 51 5.93 14.49 -13.41
CA GLN A 51 6.93 15.55 -13.45
C GLN A 51 8.07 15.24 -14.44
N LYS A 52 8.51 13.98 -14.53
CA LYS A 52 9.48 13.53 -15.54
C LYS A 52 8.91 13.57 -16.95
N ALA A 53 7.64 13.23 -17.14
CA ALA A 53 6.97 13.28 -18.43
C ALA A 53 6.83 14.72 -18.95
N ASN A 54 6.52 15.68 -18.08
CA ASN A 54 6.47 17.10 -18.45
C ASN A 54 7.86 17.65 -18.80
N ARG A 55 8.91 17.29 -18.04
CA ARG A 55 10.29 17.68 -18.38
C ARG A 55 10.76 17.18 -19.75
N LYS A 56 10.33 15.99 -20.20
CA LYS A 56 10.67 15.49 -21.54
C LYS A 56 10.02 16.30 -22.65
N LYS A 57 8.76 16.73 -22.49
CA LYS A 57 8.07 17.56 -23.49
C LYS A 57 8.71 18.94 -23.65
N ASP A 58 9.25 19.51 -22.58
CA ASP A 58 9.96 20.80 -22.64
C ASP A 58 11.36 20.71 -23.28
N THR A 59 11.90 19.50 -23.49
CA THR A 59 13.23 19.31 -24.10
C THR A 59 13.16 18.88 -25.58
N GLU A 60 11.95 18.77 -26.14
CA GLU A 60 11.71 18.40 -27.55
C GLU A 60 11.23 19.60 -28.42
N TRP A 61 11.49 20.84 -27.99
CA TRP A 61 11.33 22.06 -28.79
C TRP A 61 12.68 22.60 -29.28
#